data_AF-A0A076PM29-F1
#
_entry.id   AF-A0A076PM29-F1
#
_cell.length_a   1.000
_cell.length_b   1.000
_cell.length_c   1.000
_cell.angle_alpha   90.00
_cell.angle_beta   90.00
_cell.angle_gamma   90.00
#
_symmetry.space_group_name_H-M   'P 1'
#
loop_
_entity.id
_entity.type
_entity.pdbx_description
1 polymer ?
#
loop_
_entity_poly.entity_id
_entity_poly.type
_entity_poly.pdbx_seq_one_letter_code
_entity_poly.pdbx_strand_id
1 'polypeptide(L)'
;MMFEKCIDAIPAIAGLPGRARKRPAKLHADKGYDYRRCRAYLRGRGIASRIARRGIESSEKLGRHRWVVERTHGWFAGFGKLRIRFEKRLDIHEALLKLAAAIICARFVDRWC
;
A
#
# COMPACT_ATOMS: atom_id res chain seq x y z
N MET A 1 -11.06 -7.20 11.50
CA MET A 1 -10.48 -7.93 10.35
C MET A 1 -9.19 -7.22 9.91
N MET A 2 -8.54 -7.69 8.85
CA MET A 2 -7.27 -7.10 8.37
C MET A 2 -7.41 -5.60 8.03
N PHE A 3 -8.51 -5.20 7.37
CA PHE A 3 -8.74 -3.81 6.96
C PHE A 3 -8.69 -2.83 8.14
N GLU A 4 -9.48 -3.09 9.20
CA GLU A 4 -9.52 -2.22 10.37
C GLU A 4 -8.16 -2.16 11.09
N LYS A 5 -7.50 -3.32 11.24
CA LYS A 5 -6.18 -3.41 11.86
C LYS A 5 -5.14 -2.57 11.12
N CYS A 6 -5.13 -2.59 9.78
CA CYS A 6 -4.22 -1.76 8.99
C CYS A 6 -4.44 -0.26 9.20
N ILE A 7 -5.70 0.19 9.27
CA ILE A 7 -6.01 1.61 9.45
C ILE A 7 -5.66 2.08 10.86
N ASP A 8 -5.91 1.26 11.88
CA ASP A 8 -5.56 1.60 13.26
C ASP A 8 -4.05 1.57 13.53
N ALA A 9 -3.29 0.81 12.73
CA ALA A 9 -1.83 0.72 12.80
C ALA A 9 -1.10 1.90 12.11
N ILE A 10 -1.80 2.82 11.46
CA ILE A 10 -1.17 4.00 10.84
C ILE A 10 -0.45 4.81 11.93
N PRO A 11 0.89 5.00 11.84
CA PRO A 11 1.63 5.75 12.82
C PRO A 11 1.26 7.24 12.75
N ALA A 12 1.44 7.94 13.86
CA ALA A 12 1.32 9.39 13.85
C ALA A 12 2.43 10.01 12.98
N ILE A 13 2.06 10.93 12.09
CA ILE A 13 3.04 11.68 11.30
C ILE A 13 3.56 12.80 12.20
N ALA A 14 4.79 12.63 12.70
CA ALA A 14 5.51 13.63 13.48
C ALA A 14 6.25 14.61 12.56
N GLY A 15 6.67 15.76 13.10
CA GLY A 15 7.54 16.72 12.40
C GLY A 15 6.93 18.10 12.11
N LEU A 16 5.66 18.33 12.47
CA LEU A 16 5.04 19.66 12.42
C LEU A 16 4.62 20.11 13.82
N PRO A 17 4.71 21.41 14.16
CA PRO A 17 4.22 21.94 15.43
C PRO A 17 2.73 21.62 15.66
N GLY A 18 2.38 21.23 16.89
CA GLY A 18 1.01 20.86 17.29
C GLY A 18 0.77 19.35 17.38
N ARG A 19 -0.51 18.95 17.52
CA ARG A 19 -0.89 17.54 17.67
C ARG A 19 -0.60 16.77 16.37
N ALA A 20 0.28 15.78 16.45
CA ALA A 20 0.65 14.95 15.30
C ALA A 20 -0.59 14.36 14.61
N ARG A 21 -0.67 14.54 13.28
CA ARG A 21 -1.78 14.00 12.49
C ARG A 21 -1.63 12.49 12.40
N LYS A 22 -2.60 11.76 12.95
CA LYS A 22 -2.60 10.29 12.93
C LYS A 22 -3.38 9.67 11.77
N ARG A 23 -4.32 10.41 11.17
CA ARG A 23 -5.24 9.85 10.17
C ARG A 23 -5.22 10.63 8.86
N PRO A 24 -5.26 9.95 7.71
CA PRO A 24 -5.35 10.60 6.42
C PRO A 24 -6.74 11.18 6.20
N ALA A 25 -6.84 12.27 5.43
CA ALA A 25 -8.13 12.85 5.05
C ALA A 25 -8.95 11.96 4.10
N LYS A 26 -8.26 11.16 3.27
CA LYS A 26 -8.87 10.21 2.34
C LYS A 26 -8.07 8.92 2.28
N LEU A 27 -8.75 7.79 2.10
CA LEU A 27 -8.13 6.49 1.88
C LEU A 27 -8.52 5.94 0.52
N HIS A 28 -7.51 5.66 -0.30
CA HIS A 28 -7.67 4.84 -1.50
C HIS A 28 -7.49 3.38 -1.11
N ALA A 29 -8.47 2.53 -1.45
CA ALA A 29 -8.37 1.10 -1.20
C ALA A 29 -8.88 0.31 -2.41
N ASP A 30 -8.47 -0.95 -2.47
CA ASP A 30 -8.85 -1.85 -3.55
C ASP A 30 -10.36 -2.05 -3.62
N LYS A 31 -10.86 -2.32 -4.83
CA LYS A 31 -12.25 -2.65 -5.11
C LYS A 31 -12.77 -3.82 -4.26
N GLY A 32 -11.89 -4.73 -3.87
CA GLY A 32 -12.19 -5.83 -2.94
C GLY A 32 -12.65 -5.37 -1.54
N TYR A 33 -12.41 -4.11 -1.17
CA TYR A 33 -12.88 -3.51 0.09
C TYR A 33 -14.21 -2.77 -0.04
N ASP A 34 -14.93 -2.92 -1.16
CA ASP A 34 -16.26 -2.33 -1.35
C ASP A 34 -17.34 -3.05 -0.53
N TYR A 35 -17.21 -2.96 0.79
CA TYR A 35 -18.19 -3.43 1.75
C TYR A 35 -18.72 -2.25 2.55
N ARG A 36 -20.02 -2.27 2.88
CA ARG A 36 -20.65 -1.23 3.71
C ARG A 36 -19.90 -1.03 5.03
N ARG A 37 -19.40 -2.11 5.64
CA ARG A 37 -18.60 -2.06 6.87
C ARG A 37 -17.34 -1.22 6.72
N CYS A 38 -16.60 -1.36 5.61
CA CYS A 38 -15.33 -0.67 5.40
C CYS A 38 -15.60 0.83 5.29
N ARG A 39 -16.62 1.21 4.50
CA ARG A 39 -17.05 2.61 4.36
C ARG A 39 -17.55 3.20 5.69
N ALA A 40 -18.33 2.45 6.47
CA ALA A 40 -18.80 2.88 7.78
C ALA A 40 -17.65 3.09 8.77
N TYR A 41 -16.70 2.15 8.80
CA TYR A 41 -15.52 2.22 9.65
C TYR A 41 -14.62 3.43 9.33
N LEU A 42 -14.45 3.76 8.04
CA LEU A 42 -13.73 4.97 7.63
C LEU A 42 -14.48 6.25 8.00
N ARG A 43 -15.80 6.30 7.78
CA ARG A 43 -16.64 7.45 8.16
C ARG A 43 -16.57 7.74 9.66
N GLY A 44 -16.66 6.71 10.50
CA GLY A 44 -16.52 6.87 11.95
C GLY A 44 -15.14 7.39 12.39
N ARG A 45 -14.15 7.37 11.50
CA ARG A 45 -12.79 7.91 11.73
C ARG A 45 -12.53 9.26 11.07
N GLY A 46 -13.53 9.83 10.39
CA GLY A 46 -13.40 11.06 9.61
C GLY A 46 -12.56 10.90 8.34
N ILE A 47 -12.44 9.68 7.81
CA ILE A 47 -11.62 9.39 6.62
C ILE A 47 -12.55 9.24 5.40
N ALA A 48 -12.31 10.04 4.36
CA ALA A 48 -13.07 9.92 3.12
C ALA A 48 -12.71 8.62 2.37
N SER A 49 -13.72 7.79 2.06
CA SER A 49 -13.50 6.53 1.35
C SER A 49 -13.40 6.72 -0.16
N ARG A 50 -12.25 6.40 -0.77
CA ARG A 50 -12.03 6.29 -2.21
C ARG A 50 -11.86 4.82 -2.60
N ILE A 51 -12.97 4.10 -2.57
CA ILE A 51 -13.04 2.66 -2.88
C ILE A 51 -13.94 2.52 -4.11
N ALA A 52 -13.45 1.86 -5.15
CA ALA A 52 -14.22 1.57 -6.35
C ALA A 52 -15.35 0.56 -6.04
N ARG A 53 -16.53 0.78 -6.59
CA ARG A 53 -17.72 -0.04 -6.42
C ARG A 53 -17.63 -1.33 -7.21
N ARG A 54 -17.86 -2.45 -6.54
CA ARG A 54 -17.85 -3.78 -7.15
C ARG A 54 -19.02 -3.91 -8.13
N GLY A 55 -18.75 -4.41 -9.33
CA GLY A 55 -19.76 -4.59 -10.39
C GLY A 55 -20.20 -3.32 -11.11
N ILE A 56 -19.72 -2.12 -10.72
CA ILE A 56 -20.12 -0.85 -11.35
C ILE A 56 -18.94 -0.21 -12.10
N GLU A 57 -17.84 0.06 -11.40
CA GLU A 57 -16.68 0.69 -12.04
C GLU A 57 -15.87 -0.35 -12.83
N SER A 58 -15.33 -0.01 -14.00
CA SER A 58 -14.47 -0.94 -14.78
C SER A 58 -13.19 -1.27 -14.01
N SER A 59 -12.68 -2.49 -14.20
CA SER A 59 -11.38 -2.92 -13.67
C SER A 59 -10.25 -2.79 -14.70
N GLU A 60 -10.54 -2.37 -15.94
CA GLU A 60 -9.57 -2.31 -17.04
C GLU A 60 -8.52 -1.21 -16.82
N LYS A 61 -8.89 -0.14 -16.12
CA LYS A 61 -8.02 1.01 -15.89
C LYS A 61 -7.48 1.01 -14.48
N LEU A 62 -6.16 1.00 -14.41
CA LEU A 62 -5.36 1.17 -13.22
C LEU A 62 -5.47 2.64 -12.77
N GLY A 63 -6.05 2.88 -11.59
CA GLY A 63 -6.27 4.25 -11.10
C GLY A 63 -4.95 5.01 -10.87
N ARG A 64 -4.89 6.30 -11.24
CA ARG A 64 -3.70 7.17 -11.11
C ARG A 64 -3.00 7.08 -9.75
N HIS A 65 -3.77 6.99 -8.67
CA HIS A 65 -3.24 6.90 -7.31
C HIS A 65 -2.75 5.51 -6.92
N ARG A 66 -3.30 4.45 -7.54
CA ARG A 66 -2.97 3.05 -7.23
C ARG A 66 -1.74 2.58 -7.98
N TRP A 67 -1.52 3.13 -9.17
CA TRP A 67 -0.40 2.78 -10.03
C TRP A 67 0.94 2.83 -9.29
N VAL A 68 1.16 3.75 -8.33
CA VAL A 68 2.48 3.89 -7.67
C VAL A 68 2.82 2.63 -6.90
N VAL A 69 1.83 2.08 -6.18
CA VAL A 69 1.97 0.83 -5.43
C VAL A 69 2.15 -0.34 -6.39
N GLU A 70 1.34 -0.41 -7.44
CA GLU A 70 1.40 -1.50 -8.41
C GLU A 70 2.74 -1.51 -9.19
N ARG A 71 3.28 -0.33 -9.50
CA ARG A 71 4.60 -0.19 -10.12
C ARG A 71 5.70 -0.69 -9.19
N THR A 72 5.65 -0.31 -7.91
CA THR A 72 6.62 -0.77 -6.91
C THR A 72 6.57 -2.29 -6.78
N HIS A 73 5.38 -2.90 -6.71
CA HIS A 73 5.24 -4.36 -6.75
C HIS A 73 5.81 -4.96 -8.04
N GLY A 74 5.61 -4.30 -9.19
CA GLY A 74 6.21 -4.70 -10.47
C GLY A 74 7.74 -4.74 -10.44
N TRP A 75 8.39 -3.79 -9.77
CA TRP A 75 9.85 -3.82 -9.59
C TRP A 75 10.30 -5.02 -8.75
N PHE A 76 9.62 -5.31 -7.65
CA PHE A 76 9.92 -6.49 -6.84
C PHE A 76 9.68 -7.80 -7.60
N ALA A 77 8.62 -7.87 -8.40
CA ALA A 77 8.34 -9.01 -9.27
C ALA A 77 9.43 -9.23 -10.34
N GLY A 78 10.25 -8.23 -10.64
CA GLY A 78 11.43 -8.38 -11.50
C GLY A 78 12.52 -9.29 -10.89
N PHE A 79 12.52 -9.52 -9.58
CA PHE A 79 13.56 -10.29 -8.89
C PHE A 79 13.28 -11.81 -8.79
N GLY A 80 12.41 -12.36 -9.65
CA GLY A 80 12.18 -13.81 -9.81
C GLY A 80 11.62 -14.51 -8.55
N LYS A 81 12.48 -14.77 -7.55
CA LYS A 81 12.14 -15.34 -6.24
C LYS A 81 11.12 -14.52 -5.43
N LEU A 82 10.99 -13.23 -5.72
CA LEU A 82 9.98 -12.35 -5.12
C LEU A 82 8.67 -12.31 -5.91
N ARG A 83 8.68 -12.70 -7.19
CA ARG A 83 7.46 -12.78 -8.02
C ARG A 83 6.59 -13.96 -7.61
N ILE A 84 7.21 -15.11 -7.46
CA ILE A 84 6.59 -16.34 -6.99
C ILE A 84 7.32 -16.75 -5.74
N ARG A 85 6.60 -16.81 -4.62
CA ARG A 85 7.19 -17.16 -3.33
C ARG A 85 7.52 -18.66 -3.30
N PHE A 86 8.77 -18.98 -3.63
CA PHE A 86 9.33 -20.34 -3.45
C PHE A 86 9.90 -20.56 -2.06
N GLU A 87 10.34 -19.49 -1.39
CA GLU A 87 10.97 -19.58 -0.09
C GLU A 87 9.94 -19.94 1.00
N LYS A 88 10.13 -21.11 1.62
CA LYS A 88 9.28 -21.60 2.71
C LYS A 88 9.47 -20.76 3.98
N ARG A 89 10.72 -20.42 4.31
CA ARG A 89 11.04 -19.65 5.50
C ARG A 89 10.80 -18.16 5.29
N LEU A 90 10.20 -17.52 6.30
CA LEU A 90 9.84 -16.09 6.27
C LEU A 90 11.07 -15.18 6.35
N ASP A 91 12.08 -15.57 7.12
CA ASP A 91 13.32 -14.80 7.29
C ASP A 91 14.12 -14.68 6.00
N ILE A 92 14.24 -15.77 5.23
CA ILE A 92 14.88 -15.76 3.90
C ILE A 92 14.08 -14.86 2.94
N HIS A 93 12.76 -14.97 2.95
CA HIS A 93 11.91 -14.13 2.09
C HIS A 93 12.04 -12.64 2.44
N GLU A 94 12.08 -12.32 3.74
CA GLU A 94 12.27 -10.94 4.23
C GLU A 94 13.66 -10.40 3.85
N ALA A 95 14.71 -11.22 3.96
CA ALA A 95 16.07 -10.83 3.56
C ALA A 95 16.13 -10.51 2.06
N LEU A 96 15.55 -11.37 1.21
CA LEU A 96 15.47 -11.11 -0.24
C LEU A 96 14.66 -9.85 -0.56
N LEU A 97 13.57 -9.61 0.16
CA LEU A 97 12.75 -8.40 0.00
C LEU A 97 13.56 -7.14 0.32
N LYS A 98 14.29 -7.13 1.44
CA LYS A 98 15.17 -6.03 1.83
C LYS A 98 16.29 -5.79 0.83
N LEU A 99 16.93 -6.87 0.34
CA LEU A 99 17.98 -6.79 -0.67
C LEU A 99 17.46 -6.18 -1.99
N ALA A 100 16.31 -6.64 -2.48
CA ALA A 100 15.68 -6.07 -3.67
C ALA A 100 15.32 -4.58 -3.48
N ALA A 101 14.82 -4.21 -2.30
CA ALA A 101 14.52 -2.82 -1.98
C ALA A 101 15.79 -1.95 -2.02
N ALA A 102 16.90 -2.42 -1.43
CA ALA A 102 18.17 -1.72 -1.46
C ALA A 102 18.69 -1.51 -2.90
N ILE A 103 18.62 -2.54 -3.75
CA ILE A 103 19.02 -2.45 -5.17
C ILE A 103 18.15 -1.45 -5.92
N ILE A 104 16.82 -1.47 -5.71
CA ILE A 104 15.90 -0.50 -6.33
C ILE A 104 16.27 0.92 -5.90
N CYS A 105 16.46 1.17 -4.60
CA CYS A 105 16.85 2.47 -4.08
C CYS A 105 18.19 2.94 -4.65
N ALA A 106 19.20 2.07 -4.72
CA ALA A 106 20.51 2.40 -5.28
C ALA A 106 20.41 2.84 -6.76
N ARG A 107 19.60 2.14 -7.57
CA ARG A 107 19.35 2.53 -8.97
C ARG A 107 18.65 3.87 -9.11
N PHE A 108 17.88 4.29 -8.12
CA PHE A 108 17.33 5.64 -8.10
C PHE A 108 18.43 6.64 -7.82
N VAL A 109 19.22 6.46 -6.77
CA VAL A 109 20.30 7.38 -6.40
C VAL A 109 21.29 7.57 -7.55
N ASP A 110 21.75 6.47 -8.16
CA ASP A 110 22.69 6.48 -9.29
C ASP A 110 22.15 7.24 -10.52
N ARG A 111 20.83 7.29 -10.71
CA ARG A 111 20.23 8.08 -11.80
C ARG A 111 20.31 9.60 -11.55
N TRP A 112 20.44 10.02 -10.30
CA TRP A 112 20.48 11.43 -9.89
C TRP A 112 21.88 11.93 -9.58
N CYS A 113 22.89 11.06 -9.67
CA CYS A 113 24.31 11.40 -9.63
C CYS A 113 24.86 11.47 -11.06
#